data_AF-A0A4V1SEB9-F1
#
_entry.id   AF-A0A4V1SEB9-F1
#
_cell.length_a   1.000
_cell.length_b   1.000
_cell.length_c   1.000
_cell.angle_alpha   90.00
_cell.angle_beta   90.00
_cell.angle_gamma   90.00
#
_symmetry.space_group_name_H-M   'P 1'
#
loop_
_entity.id
_entity.type
_entity.pdbx_description
1 polymer ?
#
loop_
_entity_poly.entity_id
_entity_poly.type
_entity_poly.pdbx_seq_one_letter_code
_entity_poly.pdbx_strand_id
1 'polypeptide(L)'
;MLEDDFTYVLKKAFKGLALAPGEAAARAGLPEKDVMSLSRGNFSADTARELAPVLGLDPDALAGHDGYEPKPLVLPEIKRLDLPFGHERVNAWLISEGDTILLFDTGYDEDSCRELLGRIRPDEIF
;
A
#
# COMPACT_ATOMS: atom_id res chain seq x y z
N MET A 1 11.90 -7.69 0.26
CA MET A 1 11.25 -6.98 1.37
C MET A 1 10.19 -6.09 0.75
N LEU A 2 8.94 -6.17 1.22
CA LEU A 2 7.90 -5.22 0.80
C LEU A 2 8.31 -3.83 1.27
N GLU A 3 8.15 -2.83 0.41
CA GLU A 3 8.51 -1.44 0.70
C GLU A 3 7.62 -0.85 1.80
N ASP A 4 6.32 -1.18 1.75
CA ASP A 4 5.34 -0.87 2.78
C ASP A 4 5.19 -2.06 3.74
N ASP A 5 5.71 -1.92 4.95
CA ASP A 5 5.44 -2.86 6.04
C ASP A 5 4.11 -2.54 6.77
N PHE A 6 3.81 -3.28 7.83
CA PHE A 6 2.57 -3.07 8.59
C PHE A 6 2.50 -1.66 9.22
N THR A 7 3.63 -1.00 9.49
CA THR A 7 3.64 0.36 10.06
C THR A 7 3.16 1.38 9.03
N TYR A 8 3.46 1.18 7.74
CA TYR A 8 2.93 1.99 6.65
C TYR A 8 1.42 1.80 6.49
N VAL A 9 0.93 0.56 6.60
CA VAL A 9 -0.52 0.27 6.60
C VAL A 9 -1.21 1.02 7.74
N LEU A 10 -0.69 0.93 8.96
CA LEU A 10 -1.24 1.64 10.12
C LEU A 10 -1.21 3.15 9.94
N LYS A 11 -0.09 3.72 9.47
CA LYS A 11 0.04 5.16 9.22
C LYS A 11 -0.98 5.66 8.19
N LYS A 12 -1.17 4.91 7.10
CA LYS A 12 -2.16 5.22 6.06
C LYS A 12 -3.60 5.12 6.61
N ALA A 13 -3.90 4.09 7.39
CA ALA A 13 -5.21 3.93 8.02
C ALA A 13 -5.54 5.06 9.00
N PHE A 14 -4.64 5.38 9.94
CA PHE A 14 -4.82 6.50 10.87
C PHE A 14 -5.00 7.82 10.15
N LYS A 15 -4.16 8.10 9.14
CA LYS A 15 -4.27 9.33 8.34
C LYS A 15 -5.58 9.40 7.57
N GLY A 16 -5.97 8.32 6.89
CA GLY A 16 -7.19 8.25 6.08
C GLY A 16 -8.47 8.40 6.90
N LEU A 17 -8.48 7.89 8.14
CA LEU A 17 -9.60 7.99 9.07
C LEU A 17 -9.58 9.24 9.94
N ALA A 18 -8.54 10.08 9.81
CA ALA A 18 -8.26 11.20 10.72
C ALA A 18 -8.30 10.78 12.20
N LEU A 19 -7.79 9.59 12.51
CA LEU A 19 -7.90 8.95 13.82
C LEU A 19 -6.53 8.91 14.51
N ALA A 20 -6.44 9.47 15.71
CA ALA A 20 -5.22 9.39 16.51
C ALA A 20 -5.05 7.98 17.12
N PRO A 21 -3.81 7.47 17.30
CA PRO A 21 -3.58 6.15 17.88
C PRO A 21 -4.24 5.92 19.24
N GLY A 22 -4.21 6.92 20.14
CA GLY A 22 -4.86 6.84 21.45
C GLY A 22 -6.40 6.79 21.36
N GLU A 23 -6.98 7.49 20.38
CA GLU A 23 -8.42 7.40 20.12
C GLU A 23 -8.81 6.03 19.56
N ALA A 24 -8.00 5.49 18.65
CA ALA A 24 -8.19 4.15 18.11
C ALA A 24 -8.08 3.08 19.21
N ALA A 25 -7.11 3.24 20.13
CA ALA A 25 -6.97 2.37 21.30
C ALA A 25 -8.23 2.38 22.17
N ALA A 26 -8.75 3.57 22.48
CA ALA A 26 -9.98 3.71 23.25
C ALA A 26 -11.18 3.05 22.56
N ARG A 27 -11.32 3.20 21.24
CA ARG A 27 -12.39 2.56 20.45
C ARG A 27 -12.24 1.04 20.40
N ALA A 28 -11.01 0.52 20.40
CA ALA A 28 -10.72 -0.91 20.40
C ALA A 28 -10.78 -1.55 21.80
N GLY A 29 -10.88 -0.75 22.88
CA GLY A 29 -10.74 -1.25 24.24
C GLY A 29 -9.31 -1.69 24.59
N LEU A 30 -8.31 -1.21 23.84
CA LEU A 30 -6.91 -1.57 23.98
C LEU A 30 -6.15 -0.56 24.86
N PRO A 31 -5.09 -0.98 25.56
CA PRO A 31 -4.16 -0.05 26.18
C PRO A 31 -3.47 0.83 25.13
N GLU A 32 -3.51 2.14 25.31
CA GLU A 32 -2.88 3.10 24.38
C GLU A 32 -1.40 2.80 24.12
N LYS A 33 -0.67 2.38 25.16
CA LYS A 33 0.74 1.98 25.04
C LYS A 33 0.98 0.87 24.01
N ASP A 34 0.03 -0.06 23.85
CA ASP A 34 0.19 -1.22 22.98
C ASP A 34 -0.04 -0.81 21.53
N VAL A 35 -1.05 0.03 21.26
CA VAL A 35 -1.28 0.64 19.95
C VAL A 35 -0.13 1.57 19.54
N MET A 36 0.40 2.36 20.49
CA MET A 36 1.58 3.20 20.27
C MET A 36 2.83 2.37 20.00
N SER A 37 3.02 1.24 20.69
CA SER A 37 4.12 0.32 20.44
C SER A 37 4.02 -0.30 19.04
N LEU A 38 2.83 -0.78 18.67
CA LEU A 38 2.54 -1.35 17.35
C LEU A 38 2.83 -0.35 16.22
N SER A 39 2.30 0.86 16.30
CA SER A 39 2.54 1.93 15.31
C SER A 39 4.00 2.37 15.16
N ARG A 40 4.88 2.01 16.11
CA ARG A 40 6.31 2.32 16.09
C ARG A 40 7.18 1.15 15.63
N GLY A 41 6.57 0.07 15.14
CA GLY A 41 7.28 -1.09 14.59
C GLY A 41 7.46 -2.26 15.55
N ASN A 42 6.91 -2.22 16.76
CA ASN A 42 6.92 -3.38 17.66
C ASN A 42 5.68 -4.25 17.38
N PHE A 43 5.83 -5.23 16.50
CA PHE A 43 4.71 -6.05 16.08
C PHE A 43 4.09 -6.88 17.21
N SER A 44 2.76 -6.91 17.26
CA SER A 44 1.95 -7.73 18.16
C SER A 44 0.73 -8.20 17.39
N ALA A 45 0.66 -9.50 17.07
CA ALA A 45 -0.43 -10.06 16.28
C ALA A 45 -1.80 -9.90 16.98
N ASP A 46 -1.84 -9.99 18.31
CA ASP A 46 -3.08 -9.83 19.08
C ASP A 46 -3.56 -8.38 19.05
N THR A 47 -2.67 -7.43 19.32
CA THR A 47 -3.00 -5.99 19.23
C THR A 47 -3.40 -5.60 17.81
N ALA A 48 -2.72 -6.14 16.79
CA ALA A 48 -3.06 -5.94 15.39
C ALA A 48 -4.46 -6.46 15.08
N ARG A 49 -4.79 -7.69 15.50
CA ARG A 49 -6.11 -8.31 15.28
C ARG A 49 -7.23 -7.50 15.94
N GLU A 50 -7.04 -7.08 17.18
CA GLU A 50 -8.05 -6.33 17.95
C GLU A 50 -8.23 -4.89 17.44
N LEU A 51 -7.15 -4.28 16.92
CA LEU A 51 -7.20 -2.93 16.36
C LEU A 51 -7.82 -2.87 14.95
N ALA A 52 -7.66 -3.93 14.14
CA ALA A 52 -8.05 -3.95 12.73
C ALA A 52 -9.51 -3.51 12.47
N PRO A 53 -10.53 -3.97 13.22
CA PRO A 53 -11.91 -3.55 13.03
C PRO A 53 -12.14 -2.05 13.18
N VAL A 54 -11.43 -1.39 14.11
CA VAL A 54 -11.51 0.07 14.33
C VAL A 54 -10.93 0.84 13.14
N LEU A 55 -9.96 0.23 12.45
CA LEU A 55 -9.31 0.79 11.26
C LEU A 55 -10.01 0.40 9.95
N GLY A 56 -11.09 -0.39 10.00
CA GLY A 56 -11.73 -0.92 8.79
C GLY A 56 -10.86 -1.90 8.00
N LEU A 57 -9.94 -2.59 8.69
CA LEU A 57 -9.02 -3.57 8.11
C LEU A 57 -9.46 -5.00 8.46
N ASP A 58 -9.00 -5.96 7.66
CA ASP A 58 -9.20 -7.38 7.96
C ASP A 58 -8.32 -7.80 9.16
N PRO A 59 -8.89 -8.40 10.23
CA PRO A 59 -8.16 -8.75 11.44
C PRO A 59 -7.02 -9.75 11.22
N ASP A 60 -7.25 -10.78 10.40
CA ASP A 60 -6.26 -11.84 10.21
C ASP A 60 -5.18 -11.40 9.22
N ALA A 61 -5.52 -10.61 8.21
CA ALA A 61 -4.55 -10.01 7.31
C ALA A 61 -3.57 -9.09 8.06
N LEU A 62 -4.08 -8.21 8.93
CA LEU A 62 -3.22 -7.30 9.70
C LEU A 62 -2.37 -8.05 10.74
N ALA A 63 -2.96 -9.05 11.42
CA ALA A 63 -2.26 -9.89 12.38
C ALA A 63 -1.21 -10.83 11.75
N GLY A 64 -1.32 -11.11 10.44
CA GLY A 64 -0.35 -11.88 9.67
C GLY A 64 0.67 -11.05 8.89
N HIS A 65 0.63 -9.72 8.98
CA HIS A 65 1.34 -8.85 8.04
C HIS A 65 2.87 -8.83 8.22
N ASP A 66 3.40 -8.96 9.44
CA ASP A 66 4.85 -8.84 9.73
C ASP A 66 5.70 -9.89 9.00
N GLY A 67 5.13 -11.08 8.78
CA GLY A 67 5.75 -12.15 8.00
C GLY A 67 5.15 -12.33 6.61
N TYR A 68 4.35 -11.38 6.11
CA TYR A 68 3.65 -11.55 4.86
C TYR A 68 4.62 -11.46 3.67
N GLU A 69 4.77 -12.60 2.98
CA GLU A 69 5.50 -12.69 1.73
C GLU A 69 4.55 -13.22 0.64
N PRO A 70 4.03 -12.35 -0.24
CA PRO A 70 3.17 -12.81 -1.33
C PRO A 70 3.97 -13.73 -2.25
N LYS A 71 3.33 -14.81 -2.71
CA LYS A 71 3.94 -15.68 -3.72
C LYS A 71 4.32 -14.84 -4.95
N PRO A 72 5.52 -15.02 -5.51
CA PRO A 72 5.91 -14.33 -6.74
C PRO A 72 4.90 -14.63 -7.85
N LEU A 73 4.32 -13.58 -8.41
CA LEU A 73 3.50 -13.69 -9.60
C LEU A 73 4.43 -13.72 -10.81
N VAL A 74 4.60 -14.89 -11.43
CA VAL A 74 5.47 -15.04 -12.60
C VAL A 74 4.67 -14.69 -13.85
N LEU A 75 4.70 -13.41 -14.22
CA LEU A 75 4.20 -12.90 -15.49
C LEU A 75 5.41 -12.43 -16.30
N PRO A 76 5.93 -13.23 -17.25
CA PRO A 76 7.11 -12.87 -18.05
C PRO A 76 7.00 -11.50 -18.73
N GLU A 77 5.77 -11.11 -19.05
CA GLU A 77 5.39 -9.87 -19.70
C GLU A 77 5.43 -8.67 -18.75
N ILE A 78 5.42 -8.88 -17.43
CA ILE A 78 5.42 -7.82 -16.43
C ILE A 78 6.72 -7.83 -15.64
N LYS A 79 7.47 -6.74 -15.72
CA LYS A 79 8.74 -6.57 -15.02
C LYS A 79 8.68 -5.33 -14.11
N ARG A 80 8.88 -5.54 -12.81
CA ARG A 80 9.14 -4.43 -11.89
C ARG A 80 10.53 -3.84 -12.15
N LEU A 81 10.58 -2.53 -12.30
CA LEU A 81 11.78 -1.71 -12.30
C LEU A 81 11.84 -0.97 -10.96
N ASP A 82 13.05 -0.84 -10.44
CA ASP A 82 13.33 -0.23 -9.15
C ASP A 82 14.23 0.98 -9.41
N LEU A 83 13.64 2.19 -9.38
CA LEU A 83 14.23 3.41 -9.91
C LEU A 83 14.53 4.41 -8.78
N PRO A 84 15.58 5.25 -8.89
CA PRO A 84 15.85 6.29 -7.91
C PRO A 84 14.85 7.46 -8.00
N PHE A 85 14.39 7.99 -6.86
CA PHE A 85 13.56 9.19 -6.76
C PHE A 85 13.98 10.04 -5.54
N GLY A 86 14.74 11.11 -5.77
CA GLY A 86 15.31 11.90 -4.68
C GLY A 86 16.22 11.06 -3.78
N HIS A 87 15.86 10.95 -2.50
CA HIS A 87 16.54 10.09 -1.51
C HIS A 87 15.86 8.72 -1.34
N GLU A 88 14.78 8.47 -2.08
CA GLU A 88 13.97 7.26 -2.03
C GLU A 88 14.14 6.44 -3.31
N ARG A 89 13.49 5.27 -3.37
CA ARG A 89 13.41 4.41 -4.55
C ARG A 89 11.95 4.14 -4.81
N VAL A 90 11.54 4.11 -6.07
CA VAL A 90 10.14 3.91 -6.48
C VAL A 90 10.04 2.79 -7.49
N ASN A 91 8.86 2.17 -7.51
CA ASN A 91 8.55 1.07 -8.41
C ASN A 91 7.92 1.61 -9.70
N ALA A 92 8.55 1.33 -10.83
CA ALA A 92 7.89 1.40 -12.13
C ALA A 92 7.66 -0.02 -12.65
N TRP A 93 6.72 -0.20 -13.56
CA TRP A 93 6.32 -1.48 -14.11
C TRP A 93 6.42 -1.43 -15.63
N LEU A 94 7.17 -2.36 -16.20
CA LEU A 94 7.26 -2.55 -17.63
C LEU A 94 6.32 -3.70 -18.00
N ILE A 95 5.40 -3.45 -18.92
CA ILE A 95 4.43 -4.42 -19.43
C ILE A 95 4.71 -4.61 -20.93
N SER A 96 4.90 -5.84 -21.36
CA SER A 96 5.19 -6.20 -22.75
C SER A 96 4.03 -6.96 -23.39
N GLU A 97 3.62 -6.55 -24.59
CA GLU A 97 2.64 -7.26 -25.39
C GLU A 97 3.08 -7.24 -26.86
N GLY A 98 3.56 -8.38 -27.36
CA GLY A 98 4.20 -8.47 -28.68
C GLY A 98 5.41 -7.53 -28.79
N ASP A 99 5.40 -6.66 -29.79
CA ASP A 99 6.45 -5.65 -30.02
C ASP A 99 6.22 -4.35 -29.22
N THR A 100 5.15 -4.28 -28.43
CA THR A 100 4.80 -3.09 -27.64
C THR A 100 5.34 -3.23 -26.21
N ILE A 101 5.95 -2.15 -25.72
CA ILE A 101 6.40 -2.02 -24.33
C ILE A 101 5.73 -0.79 -23.71
N LEU A 102 5.00 -1.00 -22.62
CA LEU A 102 4.41 0.04 -21.78
C LEU A 102 5.25 0.19 -20.51
N LEU A 103 5.62 1.43 -20.18
CA LEU A 103 6.21 1.78 -18.88
C LEU A 103 5.14 2.50 -18.06
N PHE A 104 4.86 1.97 -16.86
CA PHE A 104 3.84 2.47 -15.95
C PHE A 104 4.46 2.75 -14.58
N ASP A 105 4.51 4.02 -14.16
CA ASP A 105 5.01 4.46 -12.86
C ASP A 105 3.91 5.28 -12.18
N THR A 106 3.50 4.96 -10.95
CA THR A 106 2.36 5.61 -10.30
C THR A 106 2.78 6.91 -9.63
N GLY A 107 2.94 7.95 -10.44
CA GLY A 107 3.19 9.33 -9.99
C GLY A 107 2.47 10.38 -10.84
N TYR A 108 1.32 10.04 -11.43
CA TYR A 108 0.64 10.92 -12.38
C TYR A 108 -0.58 11.61 -11.77
N ASP A 109 -0.78 12.86 -12.18
CA ASP A 109 -2.06 13.55 -12.01
C ASP A 109 -3.10 13.01 -13.01
N GLU A 110 -4.37 13.12 -12.61
CA GLU A 110 -5.52 12.57 -13.33
C GLU A 110 -5.67 13.13 -14.75
N ASP A 111 -5.37 14.42 -14.94
CA ASP A 111 -5.51 15.10 -16.23
C ASP A 111 -4.46 14.58 -17.23
N SER A 112 -3.22 14.39 -16.78
CA SER A 112 -2.15 13.76 -17.58
C SER A 112 -2.50 12.34 -18.01
N CYS A 113 -3.15 11.54 -17.15
CA CYS A 113 -3.61 10.19 -17.49
C CYS A 113 -4.72 10.21 -18.55
N ARG A 114 -5.73 11.08 -18.40
CA ARG A 114 -6.82 11.23 -19.37
C ARG A 114 -6.29 11.64 -20.75
N GLU A 115 -5.36 12.59 -20.79
CA GLU A 115 -4.77 13.05 -22.04
C GLU A 115 -4.00 11.92 -22.76
N LEU A 116 -3.18 11.16 -22.04
CA LEU A 116 -2.43 10.04 -22.61
C LEU A 116 -3.34 8.91 -23.10
N LEU A 117 -4.36 8.55 -22.31
CA LEU A 117 -5.33 7.50 -22.68
C LEU A 117 -6.15 7.91 -23.91
N GLY A 118 -6.59 9.17 -24.01
CA GLY A 118 -7.27 9.69 -25.19
C GLY A 118 -6.43 9.66 -26.46
N ARG A 119 -5.09 9.66 -26.36
CA ARG A 119 -4.21 9.48 -27.54
C ARG A 119 -4.10 8.03 -27.99
N ILE A 120 -4.21 7.08 -27.07
CA ILE A 120 -4.11 5.63 -27.34
C ILE A 120 -5.47 5.08 -27.79
N ARG A 121 -6.56 5.57 -27.22
CA ARG A 121 -7.95 5.19 -27.52
C ARG A 121 -8.80 6.44 -27.78
N PRO A 122 -8.64 7.09 -28.95
CA PRO A 122 -9.29 8.36 -29.25
C PRO A 122 -10.83 8.30 -29.30
N ASP A 123 -11.40 7.10 -29.42
CA ASP A 123 -12.84 6.89 -29.52
C ASP A 123 -13.50 6.51 -28.18
N GLU A 124 -12.74 6.45 -27.09
CA GLU A 124 -13.23 6.14 -25.74
C GLU A 124 -13.15 7.39 -24.84
N ILE A 125 -14.21 7.64 -24.06
CA ILE A 125 -14.25 8.74 -23.08
C ILE A 125 -13.83 8.17 -21.72
N PHE A 126 -12.73 8.68 -21.18
CA PHE A 126 -12.17 8.31 -19.88
C PHE A 126 -12.46 9.36 -18.83
#